data_AF-A0A352NUT1-F1
#
_entry.id   AF-A0A352NUT1-F1
#
_cell.length_a   1.000
_cell.length_b   1.000
_cell.length_c   1.000
_cell.angle_alpha   90.00
_cell.angle_beta   90.00
_cell.angle_gamma   90.00
#
_symmetry.space_group_name_H-M   'P 1'
#
loop_
_entity.id
_entity.type
_entity.pdbx_description
1 polymer ?
#
loop_
_entity_poly.entity_id
_entity_poly.type
_entity_poly.pdbx_seq_one_letter_code
_entity_poly.pdbx_strand_id
1 'polypeptide(L)'
;MYFDNVLKDVLFLALIVQFFISFIKGRSFKKDLGKNILKLKWSTEKREILSLIFIGLAVYIVYVLITGYLSILSLLIISYILVSVYDFSKIKIITSTGIGEKSFYSGTYYNFIYWKKIVQWKWMEGRGNILIYKSKDKNGKIKIRDWKVLPSEIKKIEECFSKNVFISED
;
A
#
# COMPACT_ATOMS: atom_id res chain seq x y z
N MET A 1 4.35 39.28 6.87
CA MET A 1 5.39 38.93 5.86
C MET A 1 6.41 37.92 6.39
N TYR A 2 7.31 38.26 7.33
CA TYR A 2 8.29 37.27 7.85
C TYR A 2 7.60 36.14 8.63
N PHE A 3 6.65 36.49 9.50
CA PHE A 3 5.91 35.52 10.32
C PHE A 3 5.05 34.55 9.47
N ASP A 4 4.38 35.03 8.43
CA ASP A 4 3.54 34.18 7.56
C ASP A 4 4.37 33.16 6.78
N ASN A 5 5.56 33.55 6.32
CA ASN A 5 6.47 32.65 5.62
C ASN A 5 7.05 31.60 6.59
N VAL A 6 7.46 32.02 7.79
CA VAL A 6 7.96 31.11 8.83
C VAL A 6 6.86 30.12 9.27
N LEU A 7 5.62 30.59 9.44
CA LEU A 7 4.48 29.73 9.79
C LEU A 7 4.20 28.69 8.70
N LYS A 8 4.33 29.08 7.43
CA LYS A 8 4.16 28.19 6.29
C LYS A 8 5.23 27.10 6.24
N ASP A 9 6.49 27.46 6.49
CA ASP A 9 7.61 26.51 6.53
C ASP A 9 7.46 25.54 7.70
N VAL A 10 7.05 26.02 8.88
CA VAL A 10 6.77 25.19 10.06
C VAL A 10 5.61 24.23 9.79
N LEU A 11 4.54 24.69 9.15
CA LEU A 11 3.40 23.84 8.77
C LEU A 11 3.80 22.77 7.74
N PHE A 12 4.66 23.13 6.78
CA PHE A 12 5.19 22.19 5.80
C PHE A 12 6.05 21.11 6.47
N LEU A 13 6.95 21.52 7.36
CA LEU A 13 7.79 20.59 8.12
C LEU A 13 6.94 19.70 9.02
N ALA A 14 5.92 20.25 9.68
CA ALA A 14 4.97 19.50 10.50
C ALA A 14 4.19 18.47 9.67
N LEU A 15 3.77 18.80 8.44
CA LEU A 15 3.12 17.85 7.52
C LEU A 15 4.05 16.70 7.13
N ILE A 16 5.30 17.00 6.78
CA ILE A 16 6.31 15.98 6.45
C ILE A 16 6.58 15.09 7.66
N VAL A 17 6.77 15.68 8.84
CA VAL A 17 7.05 14.96 10.09
C VAL A 17 5.84 14.13 10.51
N GLN A 18 4.62 14.66 10.40
CA GLN A 18 3.40 13.94 10.72
C GLN A 18 3.14 12.79 9.75
N PHE A 19 3.48 12.98 8.47
CA PHE A 19 3.50 11.91 7.49
C PHE A 19 4.52 10.83 7.88
N PHE A 20 5.75 11.21 8.22
CA PHE A 20 6.79 10.27 8.64
C PHE A 20 6.37 9.49 9.92
N ILE A 21 5.92 10.18 10.96
CA ILE A 21 5.55 9.57 12.24
C ILE A 21 4.32 8.67 12.09
N SER A 22 3.26 9.16 11.44
CA SER A 22 1.99 8.41 11.34
C SER A 22 2.12 7.20 10.42
N PHE A 23 2.87 7.31 9.32
CA PHE A 23 2.92 6.28 8.28
C PHE A 23 4.13 5.35 8.39
N ILE A 24 5.33 5.88 8.67
CA ILE A 24 6.55 5.05 8.78
C ILE A 24 6.62 4.42 10.18
N LYS A 25 6.46 5.22 11.23
CA LYS A 25 6.67 4.75 12.61
C LYS A 25 5.42 4.09 13.21
N GLY A 26 4.24 4.69 13.02
CA GLY A 26 2.98 4.24 13.63
C GLY A 26 2.48 2.86 13.20
N ARG A 27 2.93 2.34 12.04
CA ARG A 27 2.56 1.01 11.55
C ARG A 27 3.71 0.02 11.42
N SER A 28 4.95 0.44 11.68
CA SER A 28 6.16 -0.40 11.74
C SER A 28 6.11 -1.33 12.97
N PHE A 29 5.07 -2.15 13.08
CA PHE A 29 5.18 -3.36 13.87
C PHE A 29 6.04 -4.32 13.05
N LYS A 30 7.32 -4.45 13.44
CA LYS A 30 8.14 -5.64 13.17
C LYS A 30 7.52 -6.82 13.92
N LYS A 31 6.33 -7.23 13.47
CA LYS A 31 5.75 -8.49 13.90
C LYS A 31 6.38 -9.55 13.03
N ASP A 32 6.93 -10.60 13.63
CA ASP A 32 7.33 -11.77 12.86
C ASP A 32 6.05 -12.38 12.26
N LEU A 33 5.93 -12.28 10.94
CA LEU A 33 4.81 -12.79 10.15
C LEU A 33 5.23 -14.05 9.38
N GLY A 34 6.32 -14.68 9.80
CA GLY A 34 6.85 -15.90 9.22
C GLY A 34 7.70 -15.66 7.98
N LYS A 35 8.13 -16.77 7.36
CA LYS A 35 8.99 -16.74 6.17
C LYS A 35 8.19 -16.18 4.98
N ASN A 36 8.78 -15.25 4.23
CA ASN A 36 8.19 -14.78 2.97
C ASN A 36 8.20 -15.93 1.96
N ILE A 37 7.02 -16.34 1.51
CA ILE A 37 6.85 -17.41 0.51
C ILE A 37 6.83 -16.80 -0.89
N LEU A 38 6.10 -15.70 -1.07
CA LEU A 38 5.95 -15.06 -2.36
C LEU A 38 5.87 -13.54 -2.22
N LYS A 39 6.61 -12.83 -3.07
CA LYS A 39 6.50 -11.38 -3.23
C LYS A 39 5.94 -11.14 -4.63
N LEU A 40 4.72 -10.60 -4.70
CA LEU A 40 4.04 -10.39 -5.96
C LEU A 40 4.67 -9.21 -6.71
N LYS A 41 4.77 -9.33 -8.03
CA LYS A 41 5.29 -8.27 -8.89
C LYS A 41 4.34 -7.07 -8.84
N TRP A 42 4.93 -5.89 -8.94
CA TRP A 42 4.14 -4.70 -9.19
C TRP A 42 3.52 -4.76 -10.57
N SER A 43 2.28 -4.27 -10.69
CA SER A 43 1.74 -4.02 -12.00
C SER A 43 2.57 -2.92 -12.68
N THR A 44 2.87 -3.11 -13.95
CA THR A 44 3.59 -2.14 -14.77
C THR A 44 2.90 -0.77 -14.70
N GLU A 45 1.56 -0.77 -14.77
CA GLU A 45 0.70 0.41 -14.58
C GLU A 45 1.03 1.19 -13.29
N LYS A 46 1.16 0.52 -12.14
CA LYS A 46 1.47 1.19 -10.86
C LYS A 46 2.88 1.77 -10.88
N ARG A 47 3.82 1.09 -11.53
CA ARG A 47 5.21 1.57 -11.65
C ARG A 47 5.30 2.80 -12.54
N GLU A 48 4.56 2.81 -13.65
CA GLU A 48 4.47 3.93 -14.58
C GLU A 48 3.82 5.15 -13.91
N ILE A 49 2.68 4.96 -13.22
CA ILE A 49 2.01 6.03 -12.47
C ILE A 49 2.95 6.60 -11.40
N LEU A 50 3.62 5.75 -10.63
CA LEU A 50 4.57 6.21 -9.63
C LEU A 50 5.73 7.00 -10.25
N SER A 51 6.23 6.56 -11.41
CA SER A 51 7.30 7.26 -12.13
C SER A 51 6.84 8.63 -12.63
N LEU A 52 5.62 8.72 -13.17
CA LEU A 52 5.02 9.99 -13.58
C LEU A 52 4.84 10.95 -12.39
N ILE A 53 4.42 10.43 -11.23
CA ILE A 53 4.31 11.20 -9.99
C ILE A 53 5.68 11.76 -9.58
N PHE A 54 6.75 10.96 -9.66
CA PHE A 54 8.10 11.43 -9.35
C PHE A 54 8.60 12.49 -10.33
N ILE A 55 8.36 12.31 -11.63
CA ILE A 55 8.72 13.30 -12.66
C ILE A 55 7.97 14.61 -12.40
N GLY A 56 6.67 14.53 -12.13
CA GLY A 56 5.84 15.69 -11.79
C GLY A 56 6.34 16.41 -10.56
N LEU A 57 6.74 15.69 -9.51
CA LEU A 57 7.33 16.26 -8.30
C LEU A 57 8.67 16.97 -8.60
N ALA A 58 9.53 16.39 -9.42
CA ALA A 58 10.81 16.99 -9.78
C ALA A 58 10.63 18.31 -10.57
N VAL A 59 9.76 18.31 -11.58
CA VAL A 59 9.41 19.51 -12.36
C VAL A 59 8.84 20.59 -11.43
N TYR A 60 7.98 20.18 -10.51
CA TYR A 60 7.34 21.09 -9.57
C TYR A 60 8.33 21.72 -8.57
N ILE A 61 9.28 20.95 -8.04
CA ILE A 61 10.35 21.47 -7.16
C ILE A 61 11.19 22.52 -7.92
N VAL A 62 11.56 22.24 -9.17
CA VAL A 62 12.31 23.19 -10.00
C VAL A 62 11.52 24.49 -10.20
N TYR A 63 10.21 24.40 -10.46
CA TYR A 63 9.34 25.58 -10.58
C TYR A 63 9.33 26.44 -9.30
N VAL A 64 9.19 25.81 -8.13
CA VAL A 64 9.20 26.52 -6.84
C VAL A 64 10.55 27.20 -6.59
N LEU A 65 11.66 26.53 -6.90
CA LEU A 65 13.01 27.09 -6.74
C LEU A 65 13.24 28.31 -7.64
N ILE A 66 12.73 28.30 -8.87
CA ILE A 66 12.86 29.42 -9.82
C ILE A 66 11.98 30.60 -9.40
N THR A 67 10.73 30.35 -8.99
CA THR A 67 9.74 31.40 -8.78
C THR A 67 9.67 31.91 -7.34
N GLY A 68 10.24 31.18 -6.38
CA GLY A 68 10.14 31.48 -4.95
C GLY A 68 8.72 31.38 -4.39
N TYR A 69 7.74 30.93 -5.18
CA TYR A 69 6.33 30.96 -4.84
C TYR A 69 5.85 29.58 -4.38
N LEU A 70 5.77 29.39 -3.06
CA LEU A 70 5.05 28.28 -2.45
C LEU A 70 3.63 28.76 -2.16
N SER A 71 2.60 28.18 -2.75
CA SER A 71 1.19 28.52 -2.51
C SER A 71 0.49 27.53 -1.57
N ILE A 72 -0.78 27.75 -1.21
CA ILE A 72 -1.57 26.73 -0.49
C ILE A 72 -1.85 25.54 -1.42
N LEU A 73 -2.14 25.80 -2.70
CA LEU A 73 -2.31 24.77 -3.73
C LEU A 73 -1.06 23.87 -3.85
N SER A 74 0.12 24.49 -3.71
CA SER A 74 1.42 23.81 -3.68
C SER A 74 1.52 22.77 -2.57
N LEU A 75 1.10 23.14 -1.35
CA LEU A 75 1.09 22.26 -0.20
C LEU A 75 0.11 21.09 -0.39
N LEU A 76 -1.04 21.34 -1.01
CA LEU A 76 -2.02 20.30 -1.35
C LEU A 76 -1.46 19.31 -2.37
N ILE A 77 -0.78 19.79 -3.42
CA ILE A 77 -0.15 18.94 -4.44
C ILE A 77 0.91 18.04 -3.81
N ILE A 78 1.81 18.59 -2.98
CA ILE A 78 2.85 17.80 -2.31
C ILE A 78 2.21 16.76 -1.38
N SER A 79 1.21 17.15 -0.59
CA SER A 79 0.50 16.24 0.30
C SER A 79 -0.15 15.08 -0.46
N TYR A 80 -0.80 15.38 -1.59
CA TYR A 80 -1.40 14.37 -2.46
C TYR A 80 -0.36 13.42 -3.06
N ILE A 81 0.78 13.95 -3.49
CA ILE A 81 1.88 13.14 -4.02
C ILE A 81 2.43 12.20 -2.94
N LEU A 82 2.65 12.70 -1.72
CA LEU A 82 3.13 11.88 -0.60
C LEU A 82 2.16 10.73 -0.29
N VAL A 83 0.86 10.99 -0.23
CA VAL A 83 -0.17 9.96 -0.05
C VAL A 83 -0.16 8.95 -1.19
N SER A 84 -0.03 9.42 -2.44
CA SER A 84 0.04 8.56 -3.61
C SER A 84 1.26 7.65 -3.57
N VAL A 85 2.46 8.21 -3.32
CA VAL A 85 3.70 7.42 -3.18
C VAL A 85 3.54 6.36 -2.10
N TYR A 86 2.91 6.70 -0.97
CA TYR A 86 2.62 5.74 0.09
C TYR A 86 1.74 4.58 -0.38
N ASP A 87 0.61 4.86 -1.04
CA ASP A 87 -0.30 3.81 -1.50
C ASP A 87 0.29 2.95 -2.62
N PHE A 88 1.01 3.57 -3.56
CA PHE A 88 1.71 2.84 -4.61
C PHE A 88 2.92 2.06 -4.09
N SER A 89 3.56 2.47 -2.99
CA SER A 89 4.74 1.77 -2.42
C SER A 89 4.47 0.37 -1.84
N LYS A 90 3.20 -0.03 -1.73
CA LYS A 90 2.80 -1.29 -1.12
C LYS A 90 2.91 -2.44 -2.12
N ILE A 91 3.67 -3.46 -1.75
CA ILE A 91 3.84 -4.70 -2.52
C ILE A 91 3.01 -5.79 -1.86
N LYS A 92 2.23 -6.51 -2.65
CA LYS A 92 1.47 -7.65 -2.15
C LYS A 92 2.41 -8.81 -1.84
N ILE A 93 2.19 -9.46 -0.71
CA ILE A 93 3.07 -10.52 -0.19
C ILE A 93 2.26 -11.69 0.36
N ILE A 94 2.84 -12.88 0.25
CA ILE A 94 2.38 -14.13 0.83
C ILE A 94 3.48 -14.66 1.73
N THR A 95 3.11 -15.04 2.94
CA THR A 95 4.01 -15.57 3.98
C THR A 95 3.50 -16.92 4.46
N SER A 96 4.31 -17.63 5.25
CA SER A 96 3.88 -18.88 5.87
C SER A 96 2.70 -18.72 6.83
N THR A 97 2.44 -17.52 7.34
CA THR A 97 1.35 -17.30 8.32
C THR A 97 0.12 -16.62 7.73
N GLY A 98 0.22 -16.02 6.54
CA GLY A 98 -0.88 -15.29 5.91
C GLY A 98 -0.49 -14.46 4.68
N ILE A 99 -1.40 -13.58 4.28
CA ILE A 99 -1.27 -12.68 3.13
C ILE A 99 -1.37 -11.22 3.58
N GLY A 100 -0.80 -10.30 2.80
CA GLY A 100 -0.97 -8.88 3.05
C GLY A 100 -0.17 -8.02 2.09
N GLU A 101 0.18 -6.83 2.55
CA GLU A 101 1.00 -5.87 1.82
C GLU A 101 2.23 -5.52 2.63
N LYS A 102 3.34 -5.24 1.96
CA LYS A 102 4.60 -4.79 2.56
C LYS A 102 5.06 -3.53 1.83
N SER A 103 5.31 -2.45 2.56
CA SER A 103 5.90 -1.26 1.95
C SER A 103 7.32 -1.58 1.47
N PHE A 104 7.62 -1.16 0.25
CA PHE A 104 8.95 -1.27 -0.34
C PHE A 104 9.99 -0.48 0.48
N TYR A 105 9.64 0.72 0.92
CA TYR A 105 10.59 1.66 1.55
C TYR A 105 10.80 1.39 3.04
N SER A 106 9.71 1.16 3.79
CA SER A 106 9.81 0.98 5.25
C SER A 106 9.91 -0.49 5.67
N GLY A 107 9.63 -1.43 4.77
CA GLY A 107 9.51 -2.85 5.13
C GLY A 107 8.33 -3.18 6.04
N THR A 108 7.48 -2.20 6.34
CA THR A 108 6.30 -2.32 7.19
C THR A 108 5.22 -3.18 6.53
N TYR A 109 4.52 -3.99 7.32
CA TYR A 109 3.41 -4.82 6.88
C TYR A 109 2.05 -4.11 7.06
N TYR A 110 1.18 -4.20 6.05
CA TYR A 110 -0.12 -3.57 5.98
C TYR A 110 -1.19 -4.60 5.61
N ASN A 111 -2.41 -4.38 6.11
CA ASN A 111 -3.59 -5.18 5.77
C ASN A 111 -3.38 -6.70 5.90
N PHE A 112 -2.49 -7.12 6.80
CA PHE A 112 -2.10 -8.52 6.91
C PHE A 112 -3.19 -9.37 7.55
N ILE A 113 -3.48 -10.51 6.92
CA ILE A 113 -4.52 -11.46 7.31
C ILE A 113 -3.89 -12.84 7.40
N TYR A 114 -3.96 -13.41 8.60
CA TYR A 114 -3.51 -14.78 8.84
C TYR A 114 -4.38 -15.78 8.08
N TRP A 115 -3.77 -16.86 7.58
CA TRP A 115 -4.49 -17.92 6.85
C TRP A 115 -5.71 -18.44 7.61
N LYS A 116 -5.57 -18.68 8.92
CA LYS A 116 -6.65 -19.12 9.82
C LYS A 116 -7.89 -18.20 9.87
N LYS A 117 -7.76 -16.95 9.40
CA LYS A 117 -8.87 -16.00 9.36
C LYS A 117 -9.59 -15.99 8.02
N ILE A 118 -9.01 -16.56 6.98
CA ILE A 118 -9.62 -16.68 5.66
C ILE A 118 -10.51 -17.92 5.67
N VAL A 119 -11.78 -17.74 5.35
CA VAL A 119 -12.78 -18.81 5.41
C VAL A 119 -13.18 -19.32 4.03
N GLN A 120 -13.09 -18.47 3.02
CA GLN A 120 -13.46 -18.82 1.66
C GLN A 120 -12.66 -17.95 0.71
N TRP A 121 -12.31 -18.49 -0.45
CA TRP A 121 -11.73 -17.75 -1.55
C TRP A 121 -12.26 -18.28 -2.87
N LYS A 122 -12.32 -17.42 -3.88
CA LYS A 122 -12.62 -17.78 -5.27
C LYS A 122 -12.05 -16.75 -6.23
N TRP A 123 -11.79 -17.15 -7.47
CA TRP A 123 -11.55 -16.20 -8.55
C TRP A 123 -12.87 -15.53 -8.96
N MET A 124 -12.80 -14.24 -9.31
CA MET A 124 -13.97 -13.50 -9.78
C MET A 124 -14.39 -13.99 -11.16
N GLU A 125 -15.67 -14.35 -11.31
CA GLU A 125 -16.25 -14.72 -12.59
C GLU A 125 -16.15 -13.57 -13.60
N GLY A 126 -15.73 -13.87 -14.83
CA GLY A 126 -15.48 -12.87 -15.88
C GLY A 126 -14.22 -12.02 -15.70
N ARG A 127 -13.53 -12.07 -14.55
CA ARG A 127 -12.25 -11.38 -14.29
C ARG A 127 -11.27 -12.28 -13.54
N GLY A 128 -10.68 -13.24 -14.26
CA GLY A 128 -9.82 -14.29 -13.72
C GLY A 128 -8.52 -13.82 -13.04
N ASN A 129 -8.22 -12.53 -13.04
CA ASN A 129 -7.08 -11.95 -12.33
C ASN A 129 -7.44 -11.29 -10.99
N ILE A 130 -8.71 -11.36 -10.56
CA ILE A 130 -9.17 -10.81 -9.27
C ILE A 130 -9.54 -11.98 -8.37
N LEU A 131 -8.81 -12.12 -7.27
CA LEU A 131 -9.10 -13.06 -6.21
C LEU A 131 -10.05 -12.41 -5.20
N ILE A 132 -11.20 -13.03 -4.93
CA ILE A 132 -12.12 -12.60 -3.88
C ILE A 132 -11.96 -13.56 -2.71
N TYR A 133 -11.75 -13.04 -1.50
CA TYR A 133 -11.67 -13.86 -0.30
C TYR A 133 -12.47 -13.25 0.86
N LYS A 134 -13.06 -14.13 1.66
CA LYS A 134 -13.79 -13.80 2.88
C LYS A 134 -12.87 -14.03 4.08
N SER A 135 -12.83 -13.06 4.99
CA SER A 135 -12.03 -13.15 6.21
C SER A 135 -12.83 -12.75 7.43
N LYS A 136 -12.63 -13.45 8.56
CA LYS A 136 -13.19 -13.09 9.86
C LYS A 136 -12.35 -11.99 10.50
N ASP A 137 -12.99 -10.90 10.91
CA ASP A 137 -12.33 -9.84 11.67
C ASP A 137 -12.17 -10.22 13.16
N LYS A 138 -11.67 -9.28 13.98
CA LYS A 138 -11.48 -9.52 15.42
C LYS A 138 -12.80 -9.76 16.18
N ASN A 139 -13.91 -9.25 15.66
CA ASN A 139 -15.25 -9.34 16.23
C ASN A 139 -16.06 -10.49 15.59
N GLY A 140 -15.41 -11.36 14.80
CA GLY A 140 -16.06 -12.48 14.12
C GLY A 140 -16.87 -12.08 12.87
N LYS A 141 -16.93 -10.78 12.52
CA LYS A 141 -17.65 -10.34 11.31
C LYS A 141 -16.89 -10.74 10.05
N ILE A 142 -17.62 -11.29 9.09
CA ILE A 142 -17.06 -11.67 7.80
C ILE A 142 -16.91 -10.43 6.92
N LYS A 143 -15.70 -10.20 6.42
CA LYS A 143 -15.38 -9.14 5.45
C LYS A 143 -14.95 -9.77 4.14
N ILE A 144 -15.59 -9.33 3.05
CA ILE A 144 -15.20 -9.65 1.69
C ILE A 144 -14.08 -8.69 1.28
N ARG A 145 -13.04 -9.22 0.67
CA ARG A 145 -11.91 -8.45 0.14
C ARG A 145 -11.55 -8.98 -1.23
N ASP A 146 -11.05 -8.10 -2.06
CA ASP A 146 -10.56 -8.41 -3.39
C ASP A 146 -9.03 -8.24 -3.46
N TRP A 147 -8.42 -8.99 -4.36
CA TRP A 147 -6.99 -8.96 -4.59
C TRP A 147 -6.73 -9.09 -6.08
N LYS A 148 -6.43 -7.96 -6.74
CA LYS A 148 -5.93 -7.95 -8.13
C LYS A 148 -4.54 -8.58 -8.21
N VAL A 149 -4.37 -9.58 -9.04
CA VAL A 149 -3.15 -10.37 -9.22
C VAL A 149 -2.71 -10.26 -10.69
N LEU A 150 -1.41 -10.38 -10.97
CA LEU A 150 -0.96 -10.45 -12.35
C LEU A 150 -1.25 -11.84 -12.93
N PRO A 151 -1.68 -11.96 -14.20
CA PRO A 151 -1.97 -13.26 -14.80
C PRO A 151 -0.85 -14.30 -14.66
N SER A 152 0.41 -13.86 -14.71
CA SER A 152 1.60 -14.71 -14.52
C SER A 152 1.74 -15.33 -13.12
N GLU A 153 1.00 -14.82 -12.13
CA GLU A 153 1.11 -15.21 -10.72
C GLU A 153 -0.08 -16.05 -10.25
N ILE A 154 -1.14 -16.18 -11.05
CA ILE A 154 -2.39 -16.86 -10.71
C ILE A 154 -2.13 -18.28 -10.20
N LYS A 155 -1.41 -19.12 -10.96
CA LYS A 155 -1.12 -20.52 -10.59
C LYS A 155 -0.42 -20.63 -9.23
N LYS A 156 0.57 -19.78 -8.96
CA LYS A 156 1.31 -19.80 -7.69
C LYS A 156 0.45 -19.37 -6.51
N ILE A 157 -0.44 -18.40 -6.72
CA ILE A 157 -1.38 -17.98 -5.69
C ILE A 157 -2.39 -19.08 -5.41
N GLU A 158 -2.92 -19.72 -6.46
CA GLU A 158 -3.85 -20.82 -6.35
C GLU A 158 -3.25 -21.98 -5.52
N GLU A 159 -2.02 -22.40 -5.83
CA GLU A 159 -1.28 -23.39 -5.03
C GLU A 159 -1.14 -22.97 -3.56
N CYS A 160 -0.85 -21.69 -3.29
CA CYS A 160 -0.72 -21.17 -1.93
C CYS A 160 -2.06 -21.17 -1.18
N PHE A 161 -3.14 -20.74 -1.82
CA PHE A 161 -4.46 -20.67 -1.18
C PHE A 161 -5.04 -22.06 -0.95
N SER A 162 -4.93 -22.97 -1.93
CA SER A 162 -5.37 -24.36 -1.79
C SER A 162 -4.61 -25.10 -0.68
N LYS A 163 -3.32 -24.81 -0.48
CA LYS A 163 -2.52 -25.44 0.57
C LYS A 163 -2.80 -24.91 1.98
N ASN A 164 -3.11 -23.62 2.11
CA ASN A 164 -3.15 -22.94 3.42
C ASN A 164 -4.56 -22.53 3.88
N VAL A 165 -5.55 -22.53 2.99
CA VAL A 165 -6.95 -22.19 3.31
C VAL A 165 -7.80 -23.44 3.18
N PHE A 166 -8.18 -24.00 4.32
CA PHE A 166 -9.21 -25.04 4.35
C PHE A 166 -10.55 -24.39 4.03
N ILE A 167 -11.10 -24.76 2.88
CA ILE A 167 -12.49 -24.44 2.54
C ILE A 167 -13.33 -25.44 3.32
N SER A 168 -14.03 -24.99 4.37
CA SER A 168 -15.16 -25.77 4.89
C SER A 168 -16.29 -25.60 3.87
N GLU A 169 -16.61 -26.67 3.14
CA GLU A 169 -17.88 -26.76 2.43
C GLU A 169 -18.98 -26.78 3.49
N ASP A 170 -19.77 -25.69 3.55
CA ASP A 170 -21.10 -25.70 4.15
C ASP A 170 -22.13 -25.92 3.04
#